data_AF-A0A9Q8V397-F1
#
_entry.id   AF-A0A9Q8V397-F1
#
_cell.length_a   1.000
_cell.length_b   1.000
_cell.length_c   1.000
_cell.angle_alpha   90.00
_cell.angle_beta   90.00
_cell.angle_gamma   90.00
#
_symmetry.space_group_name_H-M   'P 1'
#
loop_
_entity.id
_entity.type
_entity.pdbx_description
1 polymer ?
#
loop_
_entity_poly.entity_id
_entity_poly.type
_entity_poly.pdbx_seq_one_letter_code
_entity_poly.pdbx_strand_id
1 'polypeptide(L)'
;MDHIPSKAAVERYLRDNDVDGDLSDDDIKSLLDQVAAVSIPKEVHQKNSETYGGRNNSKFEDGNGDVVSRKELDSRDLYQAAERNWDAIRPNLKEKLGYSEHELNDIIKEIHRLNRAKGWYK
;
A
#
# COMPACT_ATOMS: atom_id res chain seq x y z
N MET A 1 -0.59 -11.44 -5.43
CA MET A 1 -0.93 -10.83 -4.13
C MET A 1 -0.74 -9.34 -4.25
N ASP A 2 -1.55 -8.57 -3.56
CA ASP A 2 -1.44 -7.11 -3.51
C ASP A 2 -0.86 -6.71 -2.15
N HIS A 3 0.20 -5.90 -2.14
CA HIS A 3 0.80 -5.43 -0.88
C HIS A 3 0.08 -4.16 -0.44
N ILE A 4 -0.28 -4.09 0.83
CA ILE A 4 -1.06 -2.99 1.40
C ILE A 4 -0.35 -2.54 2.70
N PRO A 5 0.32 -1.37 2.70
CA PRO A 5 0.44 -0.42 1.58
C PRO A 5 1.33 -0.95 0.43
N SER A 6 1.30 -0.27 -0.72
CA SER A 6 2.08 -0.68 -1.89
C SER A 6 3.59 -0.76 -1.61
N LYS A 7 4.27 -1.76 -2.18
CA LYS A 7 5.74 -1.90 -2.08
C LYS A 7 6.49 -0.64 -2.53
N ALA A 8 5.99 0.06 -3.56
CA ALA A 8 6.62 1.29 -4.03
C ALA A 8 6.55 2.44 -3.02
N ALA A 9 5.47 2.55 -2.24
CA ALA A 9 5.35 3.54 -1.17
C ALA A 9 6.27 3.19 0.00
N VAL A 10 6.36 1.91 0.37
CA VAL A 10 7.25 1.44 1.43
C VAL A 10 8.72 1.60 1.03
N GLU A 11 9.08 1.28 -0.21
CA GLU A 11 10.45 1.48 -0.72
C GLU A 11 10.84 2.95 -0.64
N ARG A 12 9.93 3.84 -1.09
CA ARG A 12 10.18 5.28 -1.02
C ARG A 12 10.31 5.75 0.43
N TYR A 13 9.44 5.28 1.33
CA TYR A 13 9.54 5.57 2.76
C TYR A 13 10.89 5.15 3.34
N LEU A 14 11.36 3.93 3.03
CA LEU A 14 12.65 3.42 3.49
C LEU A 14 13.79 4.31 3.01
N ARG A 15 13.83 4.61 1.70
CA ARG A 15 14.87 5.47 1.11
C ARG A 15 14.83 6.91 1.65
N ASP A 16 13.64 7.46 1.90
CA ASP A 16 13.48 8.81 2.46
C ASP A 16 13.90 8.89 3.95
N ASN A 17 13.85 7.77 4.69
CA ASN A 17 14.21 7.72 6.11
C ASN A 17 15.60 7.10 6.37
N ASP A 18 16.26 6.56 5.34
CA ASP A 18 17.63 6.04 5.42
C ASP A 18 18.66 7.17 5.29
N VAL A 19 18.69 8.04 6.30
CA VAL A 19 19.51 9.26 6.30
C VAL A 19 21.01 8.97 6.22
N ASP A 20 21.44 7.86 6.82
CA ASP A 20 22.84 7.44 6.88
C ASP A 20 23.25 6.56 5.67
N GLY A 21 22.29 6.11 4.86
CA GLY A 21 22.53 5.31 3.65
C GLY A 21 22.96 3.88 3.95
N ASP A 22 22.51 3.32 5.08
CA ASP A 22 22.92 2.00 5.56
C ASP A 22 22.15 0.87 4.87
N LEU A 23 20.99 1.16 4.26
CA LEU A 23 20.18 0.14 3.63
C LEU A 23 20.67 -0.15 2.21
N SER A 24 21.17 -1.37 1.99
CA SER A 24 21.41 -1.86 0.64
C SER A 24 20.10 -2.17 -0.09
N ASP A 25 20.15 -2.30 -1.41
CA ASP A 25 18.97 -2.70 -2.19
C ASP A 25 18.44 -4.09 -1.76
N ASP A 26 19.32 -4.99 -1.30
CA ASP A 26 18.93 -6.30 -0.77
C ASP A 26 18.25 -6.20 0.61
N ASP A 27 18.67 -5.26 1.46
CA ASP A 27 18.01 -4.96 2.74
C ASP A 27 16.61 -4.40 2.48
N ILE A 28 16.50 -3.43 1.57
CA ILE A 28 15.22 -2.86 1.14
C ILE A 28 14.30 -3.96 0.62
N LYS A 29 14.79 -4.83 -0.26
CA LYS A 29 13.99 -5.93 -0.80
C LYS A 29 13.50 -6.88 0.29
N SER A 30 14.38 -7.24 1.23
CA SER A 30 14.05 -8.12 2.36
C SER A 30 13.01 -7.49 3.30
N LEU A 31 13.07 -6.17 3.47
CA LEU A 31 12.08 -5.39 4.22
C LEU A 31 10.74 -5.32 3.50
N LEU A 32 10.73 -5.08 2.18
CA LEU A 32 9.52 -5.05 1.37
C LEU A 32 8.73 -6.36 1.41
N ASP A 33 9.40 -7.50 1.54
CA ASP A 33 8.74 -8.82 1.67
C ASP A 33 8.04 -9.03 3.02
N GLN A 34 8.23 -8.12 3.98
CA GLN A 34 7.55 -8.14 5.28
C GLN A 34 6.28 -7.29 5.32
N VAL A 35 5.97 -6.56 4.26
CA VAL A 35 4.75 -5.74 4.16
C VAL A 35 3.54 -6.66 4.01
N ALA A 36 2.47 -6.38 4.76
CA ALA A 36 1.25 -7.17 4.66
C ALA A 36 0.71 -7.21 3.22
N ALA A 37 0.21 -8.38 2.82
CA ALA A 37 -0.35 -8.58 1.49
C ALA A 37 -1.63 -9.41 1.52
N VAL A 38 -2.53 -9.12 0.58
CA VAL A 38 -3.79 -9.83 0.41
C VAL A 38 -3.79 -10.60 -0.92
N SER A 39 -4.29 -11.84 -0.87
CA SER A 39 -4.59 -12.60 -2.09
C SER A 39 -5.99 -12.27 -2.56
N ILE A 40 -6.10 -11.63 -3.72
CA ILE A 40 -7.38 -11.25 -4.34
C ILE A 40 -7.48 -11.84 -5.75
N PRO A 41 -8.70 -12.08 -6.27
CA PRO A 41 -8.87 -12.58 -7.63
C PRO A 41 -8.18 -11.69 -8.65
N LYS A 42 -7.57 -12.32 -9.66
CA LYS A 42 -6.75 -11.64 -10.69
C LYS A 42 -7.49 -10.46 -11.31
N GLU A 43 -8.78 -10.62 -11.61
CA GLU A 43 -9.57 -9.55 -12.23
C GLU A 43 -9.71 -8.32 -11.34
N VAL A 44 -9.91 -8.50 -10.04
CA VAL A 44 -9.97 -7.41 -9.06
C VAL A 44 -8.59 -6.77 -8.94
N HIS A 45 -7.53 -7.58 -8.82
CA HIS A 45 -6.16 -7.06 -8.75
C HIS A 45 -5.80 -6.20 -9.97
N GLN A 46 -6.09 -6.68 -11.18
CA GLN A 46 -5.72 -5.98 -12.41
C GLN A 46 -6.54 -4.70 -12.64
N LYS A 47 -7.83 -4.71 -12.29
CA LYS A 47 -8.74 -3.59 -12.62
C LYS A 47 -8.83 -2.55 -11.51
N ASN A 48 -8.69 -2.94 -10.25
CA ASN A 48 -9.04 -2.09 -9.12
C ASN A 48 -7.85 -1.70 -8.25
N SER A 49 -6.78 -2.48 -8.24
CA SER A 49 -5.59 -2.10 -7.50
C SER A 49 -4.94 -0.84 -8.09
N GLU A 50 -4.72 0.16 -7.25
CA GLU A 50 -3.96 1.38 -7.56
C GLU A 50 -2.47 1.09 -7.80
N THR A 51 -2.01 -0.08 -7.39
CA THR A 51 -0.59 -0.48 -7.47
C THR A 51 -0.31 -1.28 -8.73
N TYR A 52 -1.34 -1.83 -9.37
CA TYR A 52 -1.20 -2.68 -10.55
C TYR A 52 -0.71 -1.87 -11.76
N GLY A 53 0.32 -2.39 -12.43
CA GLY A 53 0.87 -1.81 -13.65
C GLY A 53 1.52 -0.43 -13.47
N GLY A 54 1.91 -0.05 -12.25
CA GLY A 54 2.60 1.21 -11.98
C GLY A 54 1.70 2.44 -12.05
N ARG A 55 0.37 2.29 -11.90
CA ARG A 55 -0.60 3.40 -11.88
C ARG A 55 -0.27 4.46 -10.83
N ASN A 56 0.34 4.05 -9.72
CA ASN A 56 0.80 4.92 -8.64
C ASN A 56 2.01 5.82 -9.00
N ASN A 57 2.55 5.73 -10.23
CA ASN A 57 3.54 6.68 -10.75
C ASN A 57 2.91 7.95 -11.36
N SER A 58 1.59 7.95 -11.58
CA SER A 58 0.88 9.12 -12.13
C SER A 58 1.07 10.33 -11.21
N LYS A 59 1.43 11.47 -11.80
CA LYS A 59 1.63 12.74 -11.09
C LYS A 59 0.33 13.53 -11.03
N PHE A 60 0.09 14.19 -9.89
CA PHE A 60 -1.03 15.09 -9.67
C PHE A 60 -0.60 16.25 -8.78
N GLU A 61 -1.32 17.37 -8.83
CA GLU A 61 -1.14 18.46 -7.87
C GLU A 61 -1.72 18.03 -6.52
N ASP A 62 -0.92 18.10 -5.46
CA ASP A 62 -1.42 17.92 -4.10
C ASP A 62 -2.13 19.17 -3.58
N GLY A 63 -2.68 19.09 -2.36
CA GLY A 63 -3.44 20.19 -1.76
C GLY A 63 -2.64 21.48 -1.52
N ASN A 64 -1.31 21.45 -1.71
CA ASN A 64 -0.44 22.61 -1.59
C ASN A 64 0.01 23.15 -2.96
N GLY A 65 -0.42 22.53 -4.07
CA GLY A 65 -0.03 22.89 -5.43
C GLY A 65 1.26 22.22 -5.91
N ASP A 66 1.83 21.28 -5.14
CA ASP A 66 3.03 20.56 -5.54
C ASP A 66 2.68 19.39 -6.46
N VAL A 67 3.46 19.19 -7.53
CA VAL A 67 3.29 18.04 -8.42
C VAL A 67 3.99 16.82 -7.82
N VAL A 68 3.20 15.86 -7.33
CA VAL A 68 3.68 14.66 -6.64
C VAL A 68 3.09 13.39 -7.26
N SER A 69 3.83 12.28 -7.23
CA SER A 69 3.28 10.96 -7.60
C SER A 69 2.53 10.33 -6.42
N ARG A 70 1.60 9.40 -6.71
CA ARG A 70 0.85 8.71 -5.65
C ARG A 70 1.78 8.00 -4.66
N LYS A 71 2.80 7.28 -5.14
CA LYS A 71 3.77 6.59 -4.28
C LYS A 71 4.54 7.52 -3.35
N GLU A 72 4.79 8.76 -3.76
CA GLU A 72 5.47 9.79 -2.96
C GLU A 72 4.56 10.38 -1.89
N LEU A 73 3.28 10.53 -2.19
CA LEU A 73 2.32 10.96 -1.18
C LEU A 73 2.07 9.85 -0.16
N ASP A 74 1.90 8.62 -0.66
CA ASP A 74 1.64 7.44 0.17
C ASP A 74 2.85 7.05 1.03
N SER A 75 4.09 7.40 0.65
CA SER A 75 5.28 7.16 1.49
C SER A 75 5.32 8.05 2.73
N ARG A 76 4.59 9.18 2.75
CA ARG A 76 4.56 10.10 3.90
C ARG A 76 3.75 9.54 5.07
N ASP A 77 2.78 8.67 4.79
CA ASP A 77 1.93 8.01 5.79
C ASP A 77 1.50 6.62 5.29
N LEU A 78 2.26 5.60 5.71
CA LEU A 78 2.01 4.21 5.33
C LEU A 78 0.70 3.64 5.89
N TYR A 79 0.16 4.21 6.97
CA TYR A 79 -1.14 3.82 7.49
C TYR A 79 -2.26 4.30 6.56
N GLN A 80 -2.24 5.58 6.19
CA GLN A 80 -3.23 6.16 5.28
C GLN A 80 -3.09 5.60 3.86
N ALA A 81 -1.87 5.24 3.44
CA ALA A 81 -1.66 4.53 2.18
C ALA A 81 -2.33 3.15 2.18
N ALA A 82 -2.29 2.42 3.29
CA ALA A 82 -2.95 1.13 3.43
C ALA A 82 -4.48 1.25 3.32
N GLU A 83 -5.06 2.24 4.00
CA GLU A 83 -6.50 2.54 3.93
C GLU A 83 -6.91 2.83 2.48
N ARG A 84 -6.19 3.73 1.81
CA ARG A 84 -6.49 4.10 0.42
C ARG A 84 -6.39 2.92 -0.55
N ASN A 85 -5.31 2.14 -0.47
CA ASN A 85 -5.13 0.97 -1.33
C ASN A 85 -6.23 -0.08 -1.08
N TRP A 86 -6.67 -0.25 0.17
CA TRP A 86 -7.78 -1.14 0.51
C TRP A 86 -9.13 -0.61 -0.02
N ASP A 87 -9.41 0.68 0.15
CA ASP A 87 -10.63 1.33 -0.34
C ASP A 87 -10.78 1.23 -1.86
N ALA A 88 -9.68 1.18 -2.61
CA ALA A 88 -9.72 0.98 -4.05
C ALA A 88 -10.22 -0.41 -4.47
N ILE A 89 -9.93 -1.45 -3.68
CA ILE A 89 -10.30 -2.85 -4.01
C ILE A 89 -11.57 -3.32 -3.29
N ARG A 90 -11.84 -2.79 -2.09
CA ARG A 90 -12.93 -3.19 -1.19
C ARG A 90 -14.32 -3.19 -1.85
N PRO A 91 -14.75 -2.15 -2.61
CA PRO A 91 -16.07 -2.13 -3.24
C PRO A 91 -16.27 -3.30 -4.20
N ASN A 92 -15.22 -3.66 -4.96
CA ASN A 92 -15.31 -4.76 -5.92
C ASN A 92 -15.34 -6.13 -5.23
N LEU A 93 -14.66 -6.28 -4.09
CA LEU A 93 -14.77 -7.50 -3.28
C LEU A 93 -16.21 -7.66 -2.76
N LYS A 94 -16.82 -6.58 -2.28
CA LYS A 94 -18.23 -6.58 -1.86
C LYS A 94 -19.18 -6.92 -3.01
N GLU A 95 -19.12 -6.17 -4.10
CA GLU A 95 -20.09 -6.26 -5.19
C GLU A 95 -19.95 -7.53 -6.02
N LYS A 96 -18.72 -7.99 -6.29
CA LYS A 96 -18.48 -9.12 -7.20
C LYS A 96 -18.34 -10.46 -6.50
N LEU A 97 -17.92 -10.47 -5.23
CA LEU A 97 -17.63 -11.70 -4.49
C LEU A 97 -18.54 -11.86 -3.27
N GLY A 98 -19.37 -10.86 -2.95
CA GLY A 98 -20.36 -10.95 -1.88
C GLY A 98 -19.80 -10.85 -0.46
N TYR A 99 -18.57 -10.35 -0.28
CA TYR A 99 -18.03 -10.11 1.06
C TYR A 99 -18.87 -9.11 1.83
N SER A 100 -19.13 -9.41 3.10
CA SER A 100 -19.82 -8.50 4.01
C SER A 100 -18.92 -7.34 4.44
N GLU A 101 -19.52 -6.23 4.87
CA GLU A 101 -18.77 -5.11 5.46
C GLU A 101 -17.95 -5.53 6.68
N HIS A 102 -18.46 -6.50 7.45
CA HIS A 102 -17.75 -7.03 8.61
C HIS A 102 -16.46 -7.75 8.20
N GLU A 103 -16.53 -8.66 7.23
CA GLU A 103 -15.34 -9.36 6.71
C GLU A 103 -14.33 -8.40 6.12
N LEU A 104 -14.78 -7.41 5.35
CA LEU A 104 -13.90 -6.41 4.74
C LEU A 104 -13.22 -5.53 5.80
N ASN A 105 -13.94 -5.20 6.88
CA ASN A 105 -13.37 -4.48 8.03
C ASN A 105 -12.34 -5.33 8.78
N ASP A 106 -12.58 -6.63 8.93
CA ASP A 106 -11.64 -7.51 9.62
C ASP A 106 -10.36 -7.73 8.83
N ILE A 107 -10.44 -7.79 7.49
CA ILE A 107 -9.24 -7.87 6.64
C ILE A 107 -8.35 -6.63 6.81
N ILE A 108 -8.90 -5.41 6.75
CA ILE A 108 -8.09 -4.20 6.90
C ILE A 108 -7.53 -4.03 8.32
N LYS A 109 -8.29 -4.40 9.35
CA LYS A 109 -7.78 -4.47 10.72
C LYS A 109 -6.60 -5.43 10.83
N GLU A 110 -6.66 -6.59 10.17
CA GLU A 110 -5.59 -7.57 10.19
C GLU A 110 -4.34 -7.10 9.43
N ILE A 111 -4.52 -6.46 8.26
CA ILE A 111 -3.44 -5.78 7.53
C ILE A 111 -2.75 -4.77 8.45
N HIS A 112 -3.54 -3.93 9.14
CA HIS A 112 -2.96 -2.97 10.06
C HIS A 112 -2.24 -3.61 11.23
N ARG A 113 -2.79 -4.68 11.81
CA ARG A 113 -2.17 -5.42 12.91
C ARG A 113 -0.81 -5.99 12.49
N LEU A 114 -0.74 -6.61 11.31
CA LEU A 114 0.49 -7.18 10.75
C LEU A 114 1.55 -6.09 10.50
N ASN A 115 1.14 -4.97 9.90
CA ASN A 115 2.05 -3.87 9.62
C ASN A 115 2.56 -3.19 10.91
N ARG A 116 1.74 -3.03 11.95
CA ARG A 116 2.21 -2.59 13.28
C ARG A 116 3.22 -3.55 13.89
N ALA A 117 2.95 -4.86 13.82
CA ALA A 117 3.86 -5.87 14.36
C ALA A 117 5.23 -5.87 13.68
N LYS A 118 5.32 -5.36 12.44
CA LYS A 118 6.56 -5.18 11.68
C LYS A 118 7.18 -3.79 11.82
N GLY A 119 6.54 -2.87 12.54
CA GLY A 119 7.05 -1.51 12.73
C GLY A 119 6.80 -0.57 11.54
N TRP A 120 5.90 -0.92 10.62
CA TRP A 120 5.61 -0.09 9.44
C TRP A 120 4.78 1.16 9.77
N TYR A 121 4.09 1.17 10.89
CA TYR A 121 3.36 2.35 11.38
C TYR A 121 4.11 2.93 12.57
N LYS A 122 4.24 4.26 12.58
CA LYS A 122 4.73 5.02 13.73
C LYS A 122 3.59 5.28 14.72
#